data_AF-W1X0Y9-F1
#
_entry.id   AF-W1X0Y9-F1
#
_cell.length_a   1.000
_cell.length_b   1.000
_cell.length_c   1.000
_cell.angle_alpha   90.00
_cell.angle_beta   90.00
_cell.angle_gamma   90.00
#
_symmetry.space_group_name_H-M   'P 1'
#
loop_
_entity.id
_entity.type
_entity.pdbx_description
1 polymer ?
#
loop_
_entity_poly.entity_id
_entity_poly.type
_entity_poly.pdbx_seq_one_letter_code
_entity_poly.pdbx_strand_id
1 'polypeptide(L)'
;TAPAIYNALQNFYVNGMPCDGGDQVVSESPDEFTWVGDHRLQAGYWRTAGVDPKFMALAYQTWFEAFVKAIDPAFELVTTEENGTRLYSIRKK
;
A
#
# COMPACT_ATOMS: atom_id res chain seq x y z
N THR A 1 2.67 16.18 1.27
CA THR A 1 3.72 15.51 0.47
C THR A 1 3.46 14.03 0.49
N ALA A 2 3.86 13.29 -0.54
CA ALA A 2 3.64 11.85 -0.62
C ALA A 2 4.16 11.06 0.61
N PRO A 3 5.35 11.36 1.18
CA PRO A 3 5.86 10.64 2.36
C PRO A 3 5.01 10.90 3.61
N ALA A 4 4.46 12.11 3.77
CA ALA A 4 3.58 12.43 4.89
C ALA A 4 2.25 11.68 4.81
N ILE A 5 1.70 11.50 3.60
CA ILE A 5 0.48 10.71 3.37
C ILE A 5 0.76 9.24 3.65
N TYR A 6 1.89 8.71 3.17
CA TYR A 6 2.34 7.34 3.47
C TYR A 6 2.45 7.11 4.99
N ASN A 7 3.16 7.99 5.70
CA ASN A 7 3.31 7.88 7.16
C ASN A 7 1.96 7.94 7.89
N ALA A 8 1.04 8.79 7.44
CA ALA A 8 -0.32 8.85 7.98
C ALA A 8 -1.07 7.53 7.73
N LEU A 9 -0.95 6.93 6.54
CA LEU A 9 -1.55 5.64 6.20
C LEU A 9 -1.00 4.51 7.09
N GLN A 10 0.32 4.44 7.27
CA GLN A 10 0.97 3.40 8.07
C GLN A 10 0.52 3.40 9.54
N ASN A 11 0.12 4.55 10.10
CA ASN A 11 -0.44 4.61 11.47
C ASN A 11 -1.74 3.81 11.64
N PHE A 12 -2.47 3.53 10.55
CA PHE A 12 -3.70 2.75 10.56
C PHE A 12 -3.53 1.36 9.94
N TYR A 13 -2.75 1.28 8.87
CA TYR A 13 -2.52 0.03 8.15
C TYR A 13 -1.61 -0.92 8.94
N VAL A 14 -0.58 -0.37 9.61
CA VAL A 14 0.36 -1.07 10.50
C VAL A 14 0.85 -2.39 9.89
N ASN A 15 1.19 -2.36 8.60
CA ASN A 15 1.81 -3.47 7.93
C ASN A 15 3.31 -3.19 7.76
N GLY A 16 4.08 -4.25 7.53
CA GLY A 16 5.52 -4.15 7.41
C GLY A 16 6.23 -4.02 8.75
N MET A 17 6.54 -5.15 9.38
CA MET A 17 7.64 -5.16 10.33
C MET A 17 8.95 -4.97 9.54
N PRO A 18 9.97 -4.26 10.08
CA PRO A 18 11.22 -3.98 9.36
C PRO A 18 11.93 -5.20 8.76
N CYS A 19 11.58 -6.41 9.21
CA CYS A 19 12.20 -7.67 8.85
C CYS A 19 11.41 -8.49 7.78
N ASP A 20 10.21 -8.07 7.38
CA ASP A 20 9.33 -8.87 6.51
C ASP A 20 9.40 -8.49 5.01
N GLY A 21 10.01 -7.34 4.68
CA GLY A 21 10.18 -6.86 3.31
C GLY A 21 8.86 -6.50 2.58
N GLY A 22 7.73 -6.55 3.28
CA GLY A 22 6.39 -6.37 2.71
C GLY A 22 5.98 -4.92 2.49
N ASP A 23 6.72 -3.96 3.08
CA ASP A 23 6.59 -2.50 2.87
C ASP A 23 7.97 -1.89 2.54
N GLN A 24 8.73 -2.55 1.68
CA GLN A 24 10.03 -2.03 1.24
C GLN A 24 9.84 -0.75 0.39
N VAL A 25 10.43 0.35 0.83
CA VAL A 25 10.47 1.61 0.08
C VAL A 25 11.34 1.44 -1.17
N VAL A 26 10.78 1.80 -2.33
CA VAL A 26 11.43 1.75 -3.65
C VAL A 26 11.92 3.13 -4.07
N SER A 27 11.11 4.17 -3.86
CA SER A 27 11.46 5.55 -4.17
C SER A 27 10.72 6.54 -3.29
N GLU A 28 11.35 7.68 -3.01
CA GLU A 28 10.80 8.75 -2.19
C GLU A 28 11.16 10.13 -2.76
N SER A 29 10.14 10.98 -2.86
CA SER A 29 10.23 12.40 -3.17
C SER A 29 9.02 13.14 -2.56
N PRO A 30 8.97 14.49 -2.57
CA PRO A 30 7.81 15.22 -2.05
C PRO A 30 6.48 14.93 -2.78
N ASP A 31 6.55 14.58 -4.06
CA ASP A 31 5.39 14.40 -4.94
C ASP A 31 5.10 12.92 -5.27
N GLU A 32 6.02 12.02 -4.97
CA GLU A 32 5.86 10.58 -5.20
C GLU A 32 6.54 9.76 -4.09
N PHE A 33 5.83 8.75 -3.57
CA PHE A 33 6.35 7.76 -2.63
C PHE A 33 5.90 6.36 -3.06
N THR A 34 6.85 5.46 -3.32
CA THR A 34 6.58 4.11 -3.84
C THR A 34 7.12 3.04 -2.91
N TRP A 35 6.31 2.01 -2.65
CA TRP A 35 6.68 0.85 -1.83
C TRP A 35 6.09 -0.45 -2.38
N VAL A 36 6.68 -1.58 -1.98
CA VAL A 36 6.15 -2.92 -2.28
C VAL A 36 4.87 -3.15 -1.48
N GLY A 37 3.82 -3.73 -2.08
CA GLY A 37 2.53 -3.91 -1.41
C GLY A 37 1.70 -5.09 -1.93
N ASP A 38 2.34 -6.23 -2.17
CA ASP A 38 1.67 -7.40 -2.77
C ASP A 38 0.87 -8.27 -1.78
N HIS A 39 0.91 -7.93 -0.48
CA HIS A 39 0.27 -8.65 0.62
C HIS A 39 0.53 -10.17 0.67
N ARG A 40 1.63 -10.65 0.07
CA ARG A 40 1.88 -12.10 -0.06
C ARG A 40 2.01 -12.80 1.28
N LEU A 41 2.61 -12.14 2.27
CA LEU A 41 2.81 -12.69 3.60
C LEU A 41 1.48 -12.80 4.37
N GLN A 42 0.55 -11.88 4.15
CA GLN A 42 -0.74 -11.83 4.84
C GLN A 42 -1.73 -12.82 4.22
N ALA A 43 -1.60 -13.12 2.92
CA ALA A 43 -2.49 -14.03 2.20
C ALA A 43 -2.62 -15.42 2.85
N GLY A 44 -1.55 -15.94 3.44
CA GLY A 44 -1.60 -17.20 4.20
C GLY A 44 -2.52 -17.11 5.42
N TYR A 45 -2.36 -16.06 6.22
CA TYR A 45 -3.17 -15.83 7.42
C TYR A 45 -4.65 -15.60 7.11
N TRP A 46 -4.95 -14.88 6.03
CA TRP A 46 -6.33 -14.67 5.60
C TRP A 46 -7.03 -15.98 5.25
N ARG A 47 -6.34 -16.89 4.54
CA ARG A 47 -6.89 -18.22 4.24
C ARG A 47 -7.19 -19.02 5.52
N THR A 48 -6.27 -19.01 6.49
CA THR A 48 -6.46 -19.68 7.78
C THR A 48 -7.67 -19.12 8.54
N ALA A 49 -7.93 -17.81 8.42
CA ALA A 49 -9.10 -17.16 8.99
C ALA A 49 -10.40 -17.38 8.18
N GLY A 50 -10.36 -18.14 7.08
CA GLY A 50 -11.52 -18.40 6.22
C GLY A 50 -11.89 -17.25 5.28
N VAL A 51 -10.98 -16.30 5.04
CA VAL A 51 -11.20 -15.15 4.16
C VAL A 51 -10.49 -15.34 2.83
N ASP A 52 -11.16 -15.03 1.71
CA ASP A 52 -10.54 -15.04 0.38
C ASP A 52 -9.45 -13.95 0.30
N PRO A 53 -8.18 -14.32 0.03
CA PRO A 53 -7.11 -13.35 -0.13
C PRO A 53 -7.33 -12.32 -1.23
N LYS A 54 -8.06 -12.68 -2.30
CA LYS A 54 -8.38 -11.73 -3.38
C LYS A 54 -9.33 -10.65 -2.89
N PHE A 55 -10.32 -11.04 -2.08
CA PHE A 55 -11.23 -10.10 -1.45
C PHE A 55 -10.47 -9.16 -0.50
N MET A 56 -9.60 -9.68 0.35
CA MET A 56 -8.81 -8.85 1.28
C MET A 56 -7.88 -7.88 0.55
N ALA A 57 -7.17 -8.34 -0.49
CA ALA A 57 -6.32 -7.47 -1.30
C ALA A 57 -7.13 -6.33 -1.95
N LEU A 58 -8.32 -6.64 -2.49
CA LEU A 58 -9.21 -5.62 -3.04
C LEU A 58 -9.71 -4.64 -1.97
N ALA A 59 -10.05 -5.13 -0.78
CA ALA A 59 -10.50 -4.29 0.33
C ALA A 59 -9.41 -3.31 0.79
N TYR A 60 -8.16 -3.78 0.92
CA TYR A 60 -7.01 -2.91 1.25
C TYR A 60 -6.76 -1.89 0.14
N GLN A 61 -6.70 -2.31 -1.11
CA GLN A 61 -6.51 -1.39 -2.25
C GLN A 61 -7.60 -0.31 -2.26
N THR A 62 -8.87 -0.71 -2.14
CA THR A 62 -10.01 0.22 -2.11
C THR A 62 -9.90 1.23 -0.97
N TRP A 63 -9.50 0.74 0.22
CA TRP A 63 -9.32 1.60 1.38
C TRP A 63 -8.15 2.57 1.20
N PHE A 64 -7.01 2.13 0.66
CA PHE A 64 -5.87 3.00 0.36
C PHE A 64 -6.21 4.11 -0.63
N GLU A 65 -6.88 3.76 -1.74
CA GLU A 65 -7.31 4.73 -2.75
C GLU A 65 -8.23 5.79 -2.13
N ALA A 66 -9.20 5.37 -1.32
CA ALA A 66 -10.11 6.27 -0.61
C ALA A 66 -9.38 7.13 0.43
N PHE A 67 -8.46 6.55 1.19
CA PHE A 67 -7.69 7.22 2.24
C PHE A 67 -6.79 8.31 1.66
N VAL A 68 -6.00 8.00 0.63
CA VAL A 68 -5.10 8.96 -0.04
C VAL A 68 -5.90 10.13 -0.59
N LYS A 69 -7.00 9.84 -1.29
CA LYS A 69 -7.89 10.87 -1.85
C LYS A 69 -8.54 11.75 -0.78
N ALA A 70 -8.87 11.19 0.38
CA ALA A 70 -9.50 11.92 1.47
C ALA A 70 -8.52 12.81 2.25
N ILE A 71 -7.26 12.38 2.41
CA ILE A 71 -6.23 13.19 3.06
C ILE A 71 -5.86 14.41 2.20
N ASP A 72 -5.60 14.20 0.91
CA ASP A 72 -5.25 15.28 -0.01
C ASP A 72 -5.72 14.93 -1.42
N PRO A 73 -6.75 15.62 -1.96
CA PRO A 73 -7.29 15.33 -3.28
C PRO A 73 -6.32 15.65 -4.43
N ALA A 74 -5.20 16.35 -4.17
CA ALA A 74 -4.13 16.55 -5.15
C ALA A 74 -3.27 15.29 -5.37
N PHE A 75 -3.41 14.27 -4.52
CA PHE A 75 -2.70 13.00 -4.64
C PHE A 75 -3.65 11.87 -5.01
N GLU A 76 -3.08 10.79 -5.51
CA GLU A 76 -3.75 9.53 -5.82
C GLU A 76 -2.86 8.33 -5.50
N LEU A 77 -3.49 7.15 -5.38
CA LEU A 77 -2.79 5.88 -5.31
C LEU A 77 -2.73 5.28 -6.72
N VAL A 78 -1.53 4.99 -7.21
CA VAL A 78 -1.28 4.24 -8.44
C VAL A 78 -0.74 2.88 -8.08
N THR A 79 -1.22 1.84 -8.77
CA THR A 79 -0.73 0.47 -8.59
C THR A 79 -0.08 -0.01 -9.88
N THR A 80 1.16 -0.46 -9.81
CA THR A 80 1.88 -1.07 -10.94
C THR A 80 2.37 -2.47 -10.57
N GLU A 81 2.79 -3.24 -11.58
CA GLU A 81 3.46 -4.51 -11.40
C GLU A 81 4.78 -4.49 -12.16
N GLU A 82 5.87 -4.74 -11.46
CA GLU A 82 7.23 -4.78 -12.02
C GLU A 82 7.90 -6.10 -11.66
N ASN A 83 8.30 -6.88 -12.68
CA ASN A 83 8.92 -8.20 -12.49
C ASN A 83 8.11 -9.15 -11.58
N GLY A 84 6.78 -9.05 -11.62
CA GLY A 84 5.88 -9.83 -10.78
C GLY A 84 5.77 -9.34 -9.33
N THR A 85 6.31 -8.17 -9.00
CA THR A 85 6.13 -7.50 -7.70
C THR A 85 5.16 -6.35 -7.88
N ARG A 86 4.10 -6.33 -7.06
CA ARG A 86 3.16 -5.21 -7.04
C ARG A 86 3.74 -4.06 -6.24
N LEU A 87 3.69 -2.86 -6.83
CA LEU A 87 4.10 -1.61 -6.21
C LEU A 87 2.87 -0.70 -6.01
N TYR A 88 2.81 -0.07 -4.85
CA TYR A 88 1.93 1.05 -4.60
C TYR A 88 2.72 2.34 -4.66
N SER A 89 2.14 3.36 -5.29
CA SER A 89 2.71 4.70 -5.36
C SER A 89 1.66 5.73 -4.96
N ILE A 90 1.96 6.56 -3.96
CA ILE A 90 1.23 7.81 -3.72
C ILE A 90 1.86 8.87 -4.60
N ARG A 91 1.10 9.43 -5.54
CA ARG A 91 1.60 10.40 -6.53
C ARG A 91 0.74 11.64 -6.58
N LYS A 92 1.35 12.80 -6.79
CA LYS A 92 0.65 14.03 -7.11
C LYS A 92 0.11 13.96 -8.54
N LYS A 93 -1.12 14.44 -8.74
CA LYS A 93 -1.79 14.53 -10.04
C LYS A 93 -1.18 15.59 -10.94
#